data_AF-A0A9X2GP68-F1
#
_entry.id   AF-A0A9X2GP68-F1
#
_cell.length_a   1.000
_cell.length_b   1.000
_cell.length_c   1.000
_cell.angle_alpha   90.00
_cell.angle_beta   90.00
_cell.angle_gamma   90.00
#
_symmetry.space_group_name_H-M   'P 1'
#
loop_
_entity.id
_entity.type
_entity.pdbx_description
1 polymer ?
#
loop_
_entity_poly.entity_id
_entity_poly.type
_entity_poly.pdbx_seq_one_letter_code
_entity_poly.pdbx_strand_id
1 'polypeptide(L)' 'MLMLTPAGDIRTGSLQSGVRLWLWPLPPPEPFEFAVEWPLGGIGLTIVELDGAAVVAAGERSPDCWP' A
#
# COMPACT_ATOMS: atom_id res chain seq x y z
N MET A 1 0.72 -26.59 -5.39
CA MET A 1 1.89 -26.69 -4.50
C MET A 1 3.10 -26.23 -5.31
N LEU A 2 3.56 -24.99 -5.08
CA LEU A 2 4.72 -24.40 -5.78
C LEU A 2 5.79 -24.11 -4.73
N MET A 3 6.98 -24.66 -4.93
CA MET A 3 8.12 -24.57 -4.01
C MET A 3 8.91 -23.28 -4.29
N LEU A 4 9.12 -22.46 -3.25
CA LEU A 4 10.07 -21.34 -3.29
C LEU A 4 11.46 -21.87 -2.91
N THR A 5 12.43 -21.77 -3.82
CA THR A 5 13.84 -22.02 -3.51
C THR A 5 14.41 -20.91 -2.62
N PRO A 6 15.27 -21.22 -1.64
CA PRO A 6 15.80 -20.26 -0.68
C PRO A 6 17.07 -19.62 -1.25
N ALA A 7 16.92 -18.48 -1.89
CA ALA A 7 18.00 -17.51 -2.01
C ALA A 7 17.34 -16.13 -2.06
N GLY A 8 17.54 -15.37 -0.99
CA GLY A 8 16.99 -14.04 -0.82
C GLY A 8 17.44 -13.11 -1.93
N ASP A 9 16.56 -12.93 -2.91
CA ASP A 9 16.50 -11.73 -3.72
C ASP A 9 15.21 -11.04 -3.27
N ILE A 10 15.33 -9.90 -2.58
CA ILE A 10 14.19 -9.03 -2.34
C ILE A 10 13.86 -8.44 -3.71
N ARG A 11 13.15 -9.22 -4.53
CA ARG A 11 12.49 -8.68 -5.70
C ARG A 11 11.45 -7.73 -5.14
N THR A 12 11.63 -6.43 -5.37
CA THR A 12 10.52 -5.48 -5.32
C THR A 12 9.49 -5.95 -6.34
N GLY A 13 8.61 -6.85 -5.90
CA GLY A 13 7.47 -7.29 -6.68
C GLY A 13 6.56 -6.09 -6.83
N SER A 14 6.56 -5.46 -8.00
CA SER A 14 5.52 -4.51 -8.33
C SER A 14 4.23 -5.30 -8.52
N LEU A 15 3.34 -5.22 -7.53
CA LEU A 15 1.95 -5.63 -7.72
C LEU A 15 1.28 -4.53 -8.55
N GLN A 16 1.25 -4.68 -9.88
CA GLN A 16 0.31 -3.94 -10.70
C GLN A 16 -1.08 -4.56 -10.50
N SER A 17 -1.74 -4.13 -9.45
CA SER A 17 -3.16 -4.39 -9.26
C SER A 17 -3.94 -3.58 -10.31
N GLY A 18 -4.74 -4.26 -11.14
CA GLY A 18 -5.77 -3.59 -11.96
C GLY A 18 -6.91 -3.00 -11.12
N VAL A 19 -6.88 -3.19 -9.79
CA VAL A 19 -7.79 -2.57 -8.85
C VAL A 19 -7.25 -1.16 -8.53
N ARG A 20 -7.94 -0.15 -9.06
CA ARG A 20 -7.72 1.26 -8.71
C ARG A 20 -8.09 1.43 -7.23
N LEU A 21 -7.09 1.44 -6.35
CA LEU A 21 -7.29 1.65 -4.92
C LEU A 21 -7.73 3.10 -4.70
N TRP A 22 -8.93 3.26 -4.14
CA TRP A 22 -9.53 4.55 -3.80
C TRP A 22 -9.22 4.86 -2.33
N LEU A 23 -8.51 5.96 -2.06
CA LEU A 23 -8.35 6.49 -0.71
C LEU A 23 -9.40 7.60 -0.53
N TRP A 24 -10.54 7.24 0.09
CA TRP A 24 -11.58 8.20 0.47
C TRP A 24 -12.14 7.87 1.85
N PRO A 25 -12.25 8.87 2.76
CA PRO A 25 -11.70 10.23 2.63
C PRO A 25 -10.16 10.22 2.64
N LEU A 26 -9.54 11.33 2.23
CA LEU A 26 -8.11 11.51 2.45
C LEU A 26 -7.82 11.51 3.96
N PRO A 27 -6.68 10.95 4.41
CA PRO A 27 -6.28 11.02 5.81
C PRO A 27 -5.95 12.46 6.19
N PRO A 28 -5.92 12.77 7.50
CA PRO A 28 -5.35 14.02 7.98
C PRO A 28 -3.90 14.22 7.48
N PRO A 29 -3.45 15.46 7.19
CA PRO A 29 -2.10 15.75 6.69
C PRO A 29 -1.02 15.68 7.77
N GLU A 30 -1.18 14.81 8.76
CA GLU A 30 -0.23 14.54 9.84
C GLU A 30 0.26 13.08 9.76
N PRO A 31 1.44 12.75 10.34
CA PRO A 31 1.88 11.37 10.44
C PRO A 31 0.85 10.48 11.16
N PHE A 32 0.61 9.29 10.63
CA PHE A 32 -0.33 8.32 11.22
C PHE A 32 0.18 6.88 11.09
N GLU A 33 -0.31 6.01 11.96
CA GLU A 33 -0.01 4.58 11.90
C GLU A 33 -0.83 3.88 10.80
N PHE A 34 -0.14 3.19 9.91
CA PHE A 34 -0.71 2.36 8.87
C PHE A 34 -0.49 0.89 9.19
N ALA A 35 -1.58 0.20 9.50
CA ALA A 35 -1.61 -1.22 9.77
C ALA A 35 -2.02 -2.01 8.52
N VAL A 36 -1.23 -3.02 8.14
CA VAL A 36 -1.55 -3.96 7.05
C VAL A 36 -1.35 -5.37 7.53
N GLU A 37 -2.31 -6.22 7.21
CA GLU A 37 -2.17 -7.67 7.25
C GLU A 37 -2.74 -8.29 5.97
N TRP A 38 -2.12 -9.37 5.52
CA TRP A 38 -2.71 -10.21 4.48
C TRP A 38 -2.33 -11.67 4.73
N PRO A 39 -3.09 -12.37 5.60
CA PRO A 39 -2.76 -13.74 5.99
C PRO A 39 -2.68 -14.71 4.81
N LEU A 40 -3.58 -14.59 3.82
CA LEU A 40 -3.55 -15.43 2.62
C LEU A 40 -2.29 -15.20 1.76
N GLY A 41 -1.73 -13.97 1.78
CA GLY A 41 -0.49 -13.62 1.10
C GLY A 41 0.77 -13.82 1.94
N GLY A 42 0.65 -14.36 3.16
CA GLY A 42 1.78 -14.53 4.09
C GLY A 42 2.31 -13.23 4.70
N ILE A 43 1.57 -12.12 4.58
CA ILE A 43 1.93 -10.84 5.21
C ILE A 43 1.30 -10.81 6.60
N GLY A 44 2.12 -10.94 7.64
CA GLY A 44 1.68 -10.74 9.02
C GLY A 44 1.33 -9.28 9.31
N LEU A 45 0.60 -9.03 10.41
CA LEU A 45 0.28 -7.67 10.84
C LEU A 45 1.57 -6.85 10.98
N THR A 46 1.64 -5.80 10.17
CA THR A 46 2.75 -4.86 10.12
C THR A 46 2.19 -3.46 10.30
N ILE A 47 2.78 -2.70 11.21
CA ILE A 47 2.38 -1.31 11.51
C ILE A 47 3.58 -0.43 11.19
N VAL A 48 3.36 0.60 10.38
CA VAL A 48 4.38 1.60 10.01
C VAL A 48 3.81 3.00 10.13
N GLU A 49 4.65 3.98 10.44
CA GLU A 49 4.26 5.38 10.34
C GLU A 49 4.28 5.82 8.86
N LEU A 50 3.20 6.48 8.41
CA LEU A 50 3.11 7.10 7.10
C LEU A 50 3.02 8.61 7.24
N ASP A 51 3.67 9.33 6.31
CA ASP A 51 3.53 10.76 6.14
C ASP A 51 2.17 11.09 5.49
N GLY A 52 1.22 11.57 6.30
CA GLY A 52 -0.10 11.98 5.82
C GLY A 52 -0.06 13.12 4.80
N ALA A 53 0.88 14.06 4.93
CA ALA A 53 1.01 15.16 3.98
C ALA A 53 1.44 14.65 2.59
N ALA A 54 2.33 13.65 2.55
CA ALA A 54 2.71 13.01 1.29
C ALA A 54 1.52 12.29 0.62
N VAL A 55 0.64 11.65 1.40
CA VAL A 55 -0.56 10.98 0.90
C VAL A 55 -1.57 11.99 0.34
N VAL A 56 -1.86 13.08 1.08
CA VAL A 56 -2.75 14.16 0.62
C VAL A 56 -2.23 14.77 -0.67
N ALA A 57 -0.94 15.12 -0.73
CA ALA A 57 -0.34 15.70 -1.93
C ALA A 57 -0.41 14.74 -3.13
N ALA A 58 -0.30 13.42 -2.92
CA ALA A 58 -0.48 12.43 -3.98
C ALA A 58 -1.93 12.36 -4.47
N GLY A 59 -2.90 12.45 -3.55
CA GLY A 59 -4.32 12.56 -3.87
C GLY A 59 -4.65 13.77 -4.75
N GLU A 60 -4.13 14.95 -4.41
CA GLU A 60 -4.35 16.20 -5.16
C GLU A 60 -3.84 16.16 -6.61
N ARG A 61 -2.78 15.39 -6.87
CA ARG A 61 -2.20 15.24 -8.22
C ARG A 61 -2.78 14.05 -8.99
N SER A 62 -3.57 13.21 -8.33
CA SER A 62 -4.21 12.06 -8.98
C SER A 62 -5.36 12.56 -9.85
N PRO A 63 -5.52 12.05 -11.08
CA PRO A 63 -6.72 12.34 -11.84
C PRO A 63 -7.94 11.77 -11.12
N ASP A 64 -9.04 12.52 -11.13
CA ASP A 64 -10.34 12.00 -10.75
C ASP A 64 -10.66 10.80 -11.63
N CYS A 65 -10.71 9.62 -11.03
CA CYS A 65 -10.96 8.38 -11.76
C CYS A 65 -12.44 7.97 -11.78
N TRP A 66 -13.32 8.81 -11.25
CA TRP A 66 -14.76 8.79 -11.46
C TRP A 66 -15.34 10.23 -11.46
N PRO A 67 -16.47 10.50 -12.15
CA PRO A 67 -17.14 11.80 -12.24
C PRO A 67 -18.15 12.11 -11.12
#